data_AF-A0A7Y4KNG9-F1
#
_entry.id   AF-A0A7Y4KNG9-F1
#
_cell.length_a   1.000
_cell.length_b   1.000
_cell.length_c   1.000
_cell.angle_alpha   90.00
_cell.angle_beta   90.00
_cell.angle_gamma   90.00
#
_symmetry.space_group_name_H-M   'P 1'
#
loop_
_entity.id
_entity.type
_entity.pdbx_description
1 polymer ?
#
loop_
_entity_poly.entity_id
_entity_poly.type
_entity_poly.pdbx_seq_one_letter_code
_entity_poly.pdbx_strand_id
1 'polypeptide(L)'
;MSAQAPATLAAADAETPAFADGELHVRLVSTATDWHHALWDERGALRHPLKDTGFLQALEHAYPERRCRYVEVRRGEQVVAQFLLNEDVLDSTMFASPRVKAAVGWVRRIVPGFLRIRVATVGTMDTSGAHWWHEAGAVEPDAFCRVVQRAAKAAFPRAHLLLFRDVLDSDPVSGALAHQFESAGFRRVQGLPIASVRSHGDAGAHYASLNRKVRAFIRKMPGLAAEHGLRLEVAARPLDHLEEAYALFLNVSRRAKEVQREPVPLEFFRQLLRLPGCRMTVARGSSGQMVGFILTRVTAGVASPAYIGLDYTVSDGARLYHQLLWSEIATCLDAGAGEVDLGLTSYFVKQGFGAVLDGSVMLARFQQAMVHRLLGGLIPHLLHIEQPAARRKRPGVPAPTDVNADAGTPAVESRQEPAEA
;
A
#
# COMPACT_ATOMS: atom_id res chain seq x y z
N MET A 1 -8.96 -0.58 -33.41
CA MET A 1 -10.15 0.27 -33.25
C MET A 1 -9.80 1.34 -32.22
N SER A 2 -9.79 2.61 -32.63
CA SER A 2 -9.18 3.75 -31.93
C SER A 2 -9.56 3.86 -30.46
N ALA A 3 -8.56 3.74 -29.58
CA ALA A 3 -8.63 4.22 -28.21
C ALA A 3 -8.45 5.75 -28.26
N GLN A 4 -9.54 6.49 -28.08
CA GLN A 4 -9.45 7.93 -27.79
C GLN A 4 -8.88 8.09 -26.38
N ALA A 5 -7.73 8.76 -26.30
CA ALA A 5 -7.12 9.20 -25.05
C ALA A 5 -8.13 10.02 -24.22
N PRO A 6 -8.20 9.84 -22.89
CA PRO A 6 -8.98 10.74 -22.06
C PRO A 6 -8.39 12.15 -22.15
N ALA A 7 -9.28 13.13 -22.29
CA ALA A 7 -8.93 14.54 -22.41
C ALA A 7 -8.01 14.99 -21.28
N THR A 8 -6.82 15.45 -21.66
CA THR A 8 -5.80 16.05 -20.80
C THR A 8 -6.39 17.28 -20.11
N LEU A 9 -6.65 17.18 -18.80
CA LEU A 9 -6.89 18.36 -17.97
C LEU A 9 -5.53 19.00 -17.69
N ALA A 10 -5.24 20.10 -18.36
CA ALA A 10 -4.04 20.89 -18.13
C ALA A 10 -3.90 21.26 -16.64
N ALA A 11 -2.75 20.92 -16.06
CA ALA A 11 -2.37 21.34 -14.72
C ALA A 11 -2.01 22.83 -14.77
N ALA A 12 -2.87 23.68 -14.19
CA ALA A 12 -2.44 25.00 -13.76
C ALA A 12 -1.74 24.82 -12.40
N ASP A 13 -0.43 25.06 -12.37
CA ASP A 13 0.33 25.22 -11.14
C ASP A 13 -0.11 26.51 -10.45
N ALA A 14 -1.17 26.40 -9.66
CA ALA A 14 -1.60 27.40 -8.71
C ALA A 14 -0.74 27.32 -7.45
N GLU A 15 -0.45 28.48 -6.84
CA GLU A 15 0.20 28.61 -5.54
C GLU A 15 -0.19 27.48 -4.56
N THR A 16 0.82 26.87 -3.93
CA THR A 16 0.68 25.88 -2.86
C THR A 16 -0.35 26.36 -1.83
N PRO A 17 -1.54 25.72 -1.75
CA PRO A 17 -2.56 26.15 -0.80
C PRO A 17 -2.01 26.03 0.62
N ALA A 18 -2.14 27.10 1.40
CA ALA A 18 -1.81 27.11 2.81
C ALA A 18 -2.98 27.72 3.60
N PHE A 19 -3.25 27.16 4.77
CA PHE A 19 -4.28 27.70 5.66
C PHE A 19 -3.97 27.38 7.12
N ALA A 20 -4.63 28.10 8.03
CA ALA A 20 -4.60 27.82 9.46
C ALA A 20 -5.92 27.21 9.96
N ASP A 21 -5.83 26.34 10.96
CA ASP A 21 -6.95 25.80 11.75
C ASP A 21 -6.57 25.87 13.25
N GLY A 22 -6.95 26.97 13.90
CA GLY A 22 -6.44 27.31 15.24
C GLY A 22 -4.93 27.57 15.18
N GLU A 23 -4.18 26.84 16.00
CA GLU A 23 -2.71 26.90 16.06
C GLU A 23 -2.01 26.03 15.00
N LEU A 24 -2.77 25.27 14.21
CA LEU A 24 -2.24 24.38 13.19
C LEU A 24 -2.09 25.13 11.87
N HIS A 25 -0.88 25.14 11.33
CA HIS A 25 -0.56 25.64 10.00
C HIS A 25 -0.44 24.48 9.02
N VAL A 26 -1.22 24.53 7.94
CA VAL A 26 -1.29 23.46 6.95
C VAL A 26 -0.68 23.94 5.64
N ARG A 27 0.29 23.16 5.12
CA ARG A 27 0.99 23.40 3.85
C ARG A 27 0.75 22.22 2.92
N LEU A 28 0.36 22.49 1.66
CA LEU A 28 0.06 21.45 0.67
C LEU A 28 1.02 21.52 -0.52
N VAL A 29 2.05 20.68 -0.56
CA VAL A 29 3.00 20.65 -1.68
C VAL A 29 2.62 19.62 -2.75
N SER A 30 3.10 19.81 -3.98
CA SER A 30 2.72 18.97 -5.13
C SER A 30 3.68 17.81 -5.38
N THR A 31 4.84 17.77 -4.73
CA THR A 31 5.84 16.72 -4.92
C THR A 31 6.40 16.22 -3.58
N ALA A 32 6.73 14.93 -3.55
CA ALA A 32 7.32 14.23 -2.43
C ALA A 32 8.70 14.79 -2.03
N THR A 33 9.38 15.56 -2.90
CA THR A 33 10.64 16.22 -2.55
C THR A 33 10.46 17.37 -1.56
N ASP A 34 9.29 18.01 -1.55
CA ASP A 34 9.12 19.33 -0.96
C ASP A 34 8.52 19.31 0.46
N TRP A 35 8.24 18.13 1.00
CA TRP A 35 7.81 17.93 2.39
C TRP A 35 8.92 17.34 3.27
N HIS A 36 8.71 17.30 4.57
CA HIS A 36 9.66 16.74 5.54
C HIS A 36 9.84 15.21 5.38
N HIS A 37 10.56 14.79 4.33
CA HIS A 37 10.66 13.40 3.86
C HIS A 37 11.28 12.45 4.89
N ALA A 38 12.30 12.89 5.63
CA ALA A 38 12.91 12.05 6.68
C ALA A 38 11.89 11.69 7.79
N LEU A 39 11.03 12.65 8.15
CA LEU A 39 9.98 12.41 9.15
C LEU A 39 8.88 11.53 8.57
N TRP A 40 8.54 11.73 7.29
CA TRP A 40 7.59 10.87 6.60
C TRP A 40 8.07 9.43 6.55
N ASP A 41 9.30 9.19 6.09
CA ASP A 41 9.87 7.85 5.95
C ASP A 41 9.91 7.11 7.30
N GLU A 42 10.18 7.84 8.38
CA GLU A 42 10.17 7.28 9.73
C GLU A 42 8.75 7.04 10.29
N ARG A 43 7.89 8.06 10.27
CA ARG A 43 6.62 8.08 11.01
C ARG A 43 5.40 7.78 10.13
N GLY A 44 5.34 8.38 8.94
CA GLY A 44 4.21 8.26 8.02
C GLY A 44 4.22 6.98 7.18
N ALA A 45 5.36 6.65 6.59
CA ALA A 45 5.58 5.39 5.90
C ALA A 45 5.73 4.22 6.88
N LEU A 46 6.00 4.49 8.16
CA LEU A 46 6.41 3.49 9.15
C LEU A 46 7.57 2.63 8.62
N ARG A 47 8.49 3.29 7.90
CA ARG A 47 9.63 2.68 7.20
C ARG A 47 9.27 1.60 6.18
N HIS A 48 8.01 1.56 5.74
CA HIS A 48 7.52 0.59 4.78
C HIS A 48 8.10 0.84 3.36
N PRO A 49 8.66 -0.18 2.70
CA PRO A 49 9.37 -0.02 1.43
C PRO A 49 8.49 0.45 0.25
N LEU A 50 7.17 0.40 0.37
CA LEU A 50 6.25 0.86 -0.68
C LEU A 50 5.44 2.09 -0.26
N LYS A 51 5.99 2.88 0.65
CA LYS A 51 5.38 4.13 1.15
C LYS A 51 6.38 5.25 1.38
N ASP A 52 7.66 4.92 1.47
CA ASP A 52 8.71 5.91 1.63
C ASP A 52 8.76 6.91 0.45
N THR A 53 9.51 7.98 0.66
CA THR A 53 9.63 9.10 -0.27
C THR A 53 10.16 8.64 -1.63
N GLY A 54 11.11 7.70 -1.67
CA GLY A 54 11.63 7.16 -2.91
C GLY A 54 10.56 6.44 -3.75
N PHE A 55 9.69 5.65 -3.10
CA PHE A 55 8.56 5.01 -3.77
C PHE A 55 7.55 6.04 -4.30
N LEU A 56 7.25 7.07 -3.52
CA LEU A 56 6.31 8.13 -3.90
C LEU A 56 6.84 8.93 -5.09
N GLN A 57 8.14 9.24 -5.12
CA GLN A 57 8.80 9.87 -6.27
C GLN A 57 8.75 8.98 -7.53
N ALA A 58 8.93 7.68 -7.39
CA ALA A 58 8.80 6.74 -8.50
C ALA A 58 7.37 6.75 -9.08
N LEU A 59 6.35 6.85 -8.22
CA LEU A 59 4.95 7.02 -8.66
C LEU A 59 4.74 8.35 -9.38
N GLU A 60 5.19 9.48 -8.81
CA GLU A 60 5.07 10.80 -9.46
C GLU A 60 5.68 10.81 -10.86
N HIS A 61 6.88 10.26 -10.99
CA HIS A 61 7.58 10.22 -12.27
C HIS A 61 6.83 9.36 -13.31
N ALA A 62 6.24 8.26 -12.87
CA ALA A 62 5.51 7.35 -13.74
C ALA A 62 4.10 7.83 -14.10
N TYR A 63 3.51 8.74 -13.31
CA TYR A 63 2.17 9.28 -13.49
C TYR A 63 2.16 10.82 -13.44
N PRO A 64 2.78 11.50 -14.41
CA PRO A 64 2.87 12.97 -14.41
C PRO A 64 1.50 13.67 -14.45
N GLU A 65 0.45 12.98 -14.92
CA GLU A 65 -0.92 13.48 -14.95
C GLU A 65 -1.67 13.33 -13.62
N ARG A 66 -1.16 12.50 -12.69
CA ARG A 66 -1.85 12.25 -11.42
C ARG A 66 -1.74 13.47 -10.53
N ARG A 67 -2.89 13.90 -10.01
CA ARG A 67 -2.96 15.03 -9.08
C ARG A 67 -2.76 14.53 -7.66
N CYS A 68 -1.54 14.72 -7.15
CA CYS A 68 -1.14 14.40 -5.79
C CYS A 68 -0.88 15.67 -4.97
N ARG A 69 -1.16 15.63 -3.66
CA ARG A 69 -0.76 16.66 -2.69
C ARG A 69 -0.23 16.01 -1.43
N TYR A 70 0.92 16.49 -0.98
CA TYR A 70 1.55 16.12 0.28
C TYR A 70 1.22 17.18 1.30
N VAL A 71 0.51 16.79 2.35
CA VAL A 71 0.04 17.71 3.36
C VAL A 71 0.95 17.63 4.58
N GLU A 72 1.50 18.76 4.96
CA GLU A 72 2.29 18.95 6.17
C GLU A 72 1.50 19.85 7.13
N VAL A 73 1.31 19.38 8.36
CA VAL A 73 0.62 20.12 9.42
C VAL A 73 1.64 20.47 10.49
N ARG A 74 1.75 21.75 10.81
CA ARG A 74 2.71 22.28 11.78
C ARG A 74 2.01 22.96 12.94
N ARG A 75 2.60 22.85 14.14
CA ARG A 75 2.27 23.67 15.30
C ARG A 75 3.54 24.43 15.68
N GLY A 76 3.55 25.74 15.42
CA GLY A 76 4.80 26.50 15.42
C GLY A 76 5.79 25.93 14.40
N GLU A 77 7.02 25.63 14.84
CA GLU A 77 8.05 25.08 13.98
C GLU A 77 7.97 23.55 13.82
N GLN A 78 7.24 22.83 14.68
CA GLN A 78 7.20 21.38 14.68
C GLN A 78 6.18 20.84 13.67
N VAL A 79 6.57 19.86 12.86
CA VAL A 79 5.64 19.06 12.05
C VAL A 79 4.96 18.04 12.96
N VAL A 80 3.63 18.12 13.05
CA VAL A 80 2.81 17.33 13.98
C VAL A 80 1.85 16.38 13.26
N ALA A 81 1.68 16.51 11.95
CA ALA A 81 1.01 15.50 11.13
C ALA A 81 1.45 15.60 9.66
N GLN A 82 1.40 14.47 8.96
CA GLN A 82 1.64 14.37 7.52
C GLN A 82 0.66 13.39 6.90
N PHE A 83 0.15 13.69 5.70
CA PHE A 83 -0.67 12.74 4.96
C PHE A 83 -0.65 13.02 3.45
N LEU A 84 -0.89 11.95 2.69
CA LEU A 84 -0.97 11.99 1.23
C LEU A 84 -2.41 12.23 0.77
N LEU A 85 -2.62 13.07 -0.23
CA LEU A 85 -3.90 13.27 -0.90
C LEU A 85 -3.77 13.00 -2.41
N ASN A 86 -4.66 12.17 -2.96
CA ASN A 86 -4.75 11.92 -4.41
C ASN A 86 -6.16 12.22 -4.93
N GLU A 87 -6.26 12.71 -6.17
CA GLU A 87 -7.54 12.73 -6.90
C GLU A 87 -7.64 11.52 -7.81
N ASP A 88 -8.65 10.69 -7.57
CA ASP A 88 -9.01 9.55 -8.40
C ASP A 88 -10.38 9.77 -9.05
N VAL A 89 -10.65 9.06 -10.14
CA VAL A 89 -11.99 9.01 -10.76
C VAL A 89 -12.51 7.59 -10.69
N LEU A 90 -13.52 7.37 -9.84
CA LEU A 90 -14.22 6.11 -9.75
C LEU A 90 -15.32 6.04 -10.81
N ASP A 91 -15.30 4.99 -11.63
CA ASP A 91 -16.42 4.64 -12.47
C ASP A 91 -17.47 3.90 -11.63
N SER A 92 -18.62 4.54 -11.35
CA SER A 92 -19.67 3.92 -10.54
C SER A 92 -20.37 2.75 -11.24
N THR A 93 -20.04 2.48 -12.51
CA THR A 93 -20.51 1.30 -13.25
C THR A 93 -19.55 0.13 -13.19
N MET A 94 -18.43 0.22 -12.48
CA MET A 94 -17.42 -0.85 -12.41
C MET A 94 -18.04 -2.23 -12.14
N PHE A 95 -18.99 -2.29 -11.19
CA PHE A 95 -19.72 -3.50 -10.79
C PHE A 95 -21.11 -3.65 -11.44
N ALA A 96 -21.47 -2.78 -12.37
CA ALA A 96 -22.77 -2.83 -13.04
C ALA A 96 -22.83 -3.90 -14.13
N SER A 97 -24.03 -4.40 -14.41
CA SER A 97 -24.26 -5.37 -15.48
C SER A 97 -23.88 -4.81 -16.86
N PRO A 98 -23.56 -5.67 -17.86
CA PRO A 98 -23.21 -5.22 -19.21
C PRO A 98 -24.26 -4.31 -19.86
N ARG A 99 -25.54 -4.55 -19.60
CA ARG A 99 -26.65 -3.72 -20.11
C ARG A 99 -26.63 -2.31 -19.52
N VAL A 100 -26.37 -2.19 -18.22
CA VAL A 100 -26.24 -0.89 -17.53
C VAL A 100 -25.00 -0.17 -18.04
N LYS A 101 -23.86 -0.86 -18.18
CA LYS A 101 -22.64 -0.28 -18.78
C LYS A 101 -22.89 0.26 -20.19
N ALA A 102 -23.64 -0.47 -21.03
CA ALA A 102 -23.97 -0.05 -22.38
C ALA A 102 -24.89 1.20 -22.39
N ALA A 103 -25.94 1.21 -21.57
CA ALA A 103 -26.84 2.35 -21.45
C ALA A 103 -26.11 3.61 -20.95
N VAL A 104 -25.28 3.46 -19.90
CA VAL A 104 -24.45 4.54 -19.37
C VAL A 104 -23.43 5.01 -20.42
N GLY A 105 -22.84 4.08 -21.18
CA GLY A 105 -21.93 4.40 -22.27
C GLY A 105 -22.57 5.26 -23.36
N TRP A 106 -23.85 5.00 -23.69
CA TRP A 106 -24.61 5.83 -24.62
C TRP A 106 -24.82 7.25 -24.08
N VAL A 107 -25.23 7.38 -22.81
CA VAL A 107 -25.38 8.70 -22.14
C VAL A 107 -24.04 9.44 -22.08
N ARG A 108 -22.92 8.73 -21.85
CA ARG A 108 -21.57 9.32 -21.79
C ARG A 108 -21.09 9.93 -23.11
N ARG A 109 -21.68 9.57 -24.26
CA ARG A 109 -21.39 10.25 -25.54
C ARG A 109 -21.89 11.69 -25.56
N ILE A 110 -22.96 11.97 -24.80
CA ILE A 110 -23.58 13.29 -24.68
C ILE A 110 -23.06 14.00 -23.43
N VAL A 111 -22.90 13.28 -22.32
CA VAL A 111 -22.42 13.81 -21.03
C VAL A 111 -21.22 12.99 -20.55
N PRO A 112 -19.98 13.33 -20.96
CA PRO A 112 -18.78 12.53 -20.67
C PRO A 112 -18.52 12.27 -19.17
N GLY A 113 -19.02 13.12 -18.27
CA GLY A 113 -18.88 12.96 -16.82
C GLY A 113 -19.95 12.08 -16.15
N PHE A 114 -20.93 11.56 -16.89
CA PHE A 114 -22.05 10.83 -16.30
C PHE A 114 -21.57 9.57 -15.54
N LEU A 115 -21.96 9.47 -14.27
CA LEU A 115 -21.57 8.38 -13.35
C LEU A 115 -20.05 8.22 -13.14
N ARG A 116 -19.29 9.31 -13.27
CA ARG A 116 -17.89 9.40 -12.84
C ARG A 116 -17.82 10.15 -11.52
N ILE A 117 -17.37 9.48 -10.48
CA ILE A 117 -17.26 10.06 -9.14
C ILE A 117 -15.80 10.48 -8.93
N ARG A 118 -15.54 11.78 -8.82
CA ARG A 118 -14.24 12.29 -8.40
C ARG A 118 -14.07 12.04 -6.91
N VAL A 119 -12.98 11.41 -6.54
CA VAL A 119 -12.68 11.03 -5.16
C VAL A 119 -11.37 11.70 -4.75
N ALA A 120 -11.40 12.45 -3.66
CA ALA A 120 -10.20 12.84 -2.93
C ALA A 120 -9.86 11.72 -1.96
N THR A 121 -8.75 11.03 -2.18
CA THR A 121 -8.31 9.89 -1.38
C THR A 121 -7.18 10.32 -0.45
N VAL A 122 -7.29 10.07 0.86
CA VAL A 122 -6.12 10.10 1.75
C VAL A 122 -5.37 8.79 1.57
N GLY A 123 -4.15 8.86 1.06
CA GLY A 123 -3.35 7.72 0.59
C GLY A 123 -3.45 7.48 -0.91
N THR A 124 -2.87 6.38 -1.38
CA THR A 124 -2.81 6.02 -2.80
C THR A 124 -3.37 4.62 -3.09
N MET A 125 -3.88 4.41 -4.30
CA MET A 125 -4.39 3.12 -4.76
C MET A 125 -3.29 2.08 -5.08
N ASP A 126 -2.03 2.50 -5.21
CA ASP A 126 -0.92 1.60 -5.63
C ASP A 126 -0.39 0.72 -4.50
N THR A 127 -0.67 1.08 -3.24
CA THR A 127 -0.19 0.38 -2.05
C THR A 127 -1.27 0.41 -0.95
N SER A 128 -1.02 -0.30 0.15
CA SER A 128 -1.98 -0.55 1.23
C SER A 128 -1.41 -0.14 2.59
N GLY A 129 -2.31 0.12 3.54
CA GLY A 129 -1.98 0.56 4.89
C GLY A 129 -1.93 2.09 4.99
N ALA A 130 -1.82 2.61 6.22
CA ALA A 130 -1.88 4.04 6.47
C ALA A 130 -0.86 4.82 5.63
N HIS A 131 -1.31 5.95 5.07
CA HIS A 131 -0.54 6.98 4.36
C HIS A 131 -0.79 8.34 5.03
N TRP A 132 -0.82 8.29 6.35
CA TRP A 132 -1.07 9.41 7.21
C TRP A 132 -0.42 9.11 8.55
N TRP A 133 0.00 10.16 9.22
CA TRP A 133 0.53 10.12 10.57
C TRP A 133 0.15 11.42 11.25
N HIS A 134 -0.13 11.33 12.55
CA HIS A 134 -0.23 12.49 13.42
C HIS A 134 0.42 12.14 14.77
N GLU A 135 1.02 13.15 15.40
CA GLU A 135 1.64 13.01 16.71
C GLU A 135 0.55 13.02 17.78
N ALA A 136 0.53 11.98 18.62
CA ALA A 136 -0.48 11.82 19.67
C ALA A 136 -0.32 12.94 20.72
N GLY A 137 -1.43 13.56 21.12
CA GLY A 137 -1.44 14.69 22.05
C GLY A 137 -0.98 16.03 21.45
N ALA A 138 -0.29 16.03 20.30
CA ALA A 138 0.01 17.27 19.57
C ALA A 138 -1.12 17.68 18.63
N VAL A 139 -1.84 16.70 18.06
CA VAL A 139 -3.05 16.92 17.26
C VAL A 139 -4.16 16.01 17.75
N GLU A 140 -5.23 16.61 18.27
CA GLU A 140 -6.42 15.87 18.66
C GLU A 140 -7.12 15.26 17.42
N PRO A 141 -7.75 14.08 17.55
CA PRO A 141 -8.41 13.40 16.43
C PRO A 141 -9.42 14.28 15.68
N ASP A 142 -10.13 15.17 16.38
CA ASP A 142 -11.13 16.06 15.81
C ASP A 142 -10.51 17.17 14.96
N ALA A 143 -9.41 17.75 15.44
CA ALA A 143 -8.59 18.71 14.73
C ALA A 143 -7.98 18.07 13.47
N PHE A 144 -7.44 16.86 13.59
CA PHE A 144 -6.93 16.11 12.45
C PHE A 144 -8.01 15.85 11.40
N CYS A 145 -9.20 15.40 11.83
CA CYS A 145 -10.34 15.19 10.93
C CYS A 145 -10.77 16.50 10.21
N ARG A 146 -10.78 17.65 10.91
CA ARG A 146 -11.06 18.96 10.29
C ARG A 146 -9.99 19.33 9.26
N VAL A 147 -8.71 19.19 9.61
CA VAL A 147 -7.59 19.48 8.72
C VAL A 147 -7.64 18.64 7.46
N VAL A 148 -7.87 17.32 7.57
CA VAL A 148 -8.03 16.42 6.42
C VAL A 148 -9.15 16.90 5.49
N GLN A 149 -10.32 17.25 6.03
CA GLN A 149 -11.45 17.73 5.23
C GLN A 149 -11.15 19.04 4.52
N ARG A 150 -10.52 20.00 5.22
CA ARG A 150 -10.16 21.31 4.66
C ARG A 150 -9.06 21.18 3.60
N ALA A 151 -8.05 20.36 3.85
CA ALA A 151 -6.97 20.09 2.90
C ALA A 151 -7.50 19.40 1.64
N ALA A 152 -8.37 18.40 1.77
CA ALA A 152 -9.00 17.74 0.63
C ALA A 152 -9.84 18.71 -0.21
N LYS A 153 -10.60 19.60 0.43
CA LYS A 153 -11.40 20.62 -0.25
C LYS A 153 -10.53 21.69 -0.93
N ALA A 154 -9.42 22.08 -0.31
CA ALA A 154 -8.47 23.03 -0.89
C ALA A 154 -7.72 22.44 -2.09
N ALA A 155 -7.23 21.20 -1.98
CA ALA A 155 -6.53 20.50 -3.06
C ALA A 155 -7.46 20.15 -4.23
N PHE A 156 -8.64 19.61 -3.91
CA PHE A 156 -9.55 19.00 -4.87
C PHE A 156 -10.99 19.50 -4.67
N PRO A 157 -11.28 20.79 -4.92
CA PRO A 157 -12.61 21.39 -4.68
C PRO A 157 -13.73 20.78 -5.55
N ARG A 158 -13.37 20.05 -6.61
CA ARG A 158 -14.29 19.35 -7.51
C ARG A 158 -14.49 17.88 -7.13
N ALA A 159 -13.84 17.37 -6.09
CA ALA A 159 -14.07 16.02 -5.62
C ALA A 159 -15.48 15.89 -5.03
N HIS A 160 -16.20 14.86 -5.46
CA HIS A 160 -17.55 14.57 -4.95
C HIS A 160 -17.47 13.86 -3.60
N LEU A 161 -16.48 12.97 -3.44
CA LEU A 161 -16.28 12.12 -2.27
C LEU A 161 -14.89 12.36 -1.68
N LEU A 162 -14.79 12.35 -0.35
CA LEU A 162 -13.54 12.22 0.39
C LEU A 162 -13.48 10.81 0.98
N LEU A 163 -12.41 10.08 0.65
CA LEU A 163 -12.15 8.72 1.10
C LEU A 163 -10.89 8.73 1.97
N PHE A 164 -11.03 8.51 3.27
CA PHE A 164 -9.92 8.30 4.18
C PHE A 164 -9.64 6.81 4.28
N ARG A 165 -8.47 6.37 3.83
CA ARG A 165 -8.15 4.95 3.70
C ARG A 165 -7.32 4.39 4.83
N ASP A 166 -7.41 3.07 4.92
CA ASP A 166 -6.46 2.19 5.59
C ASP A 166 -6.33 2.43 7.10
N VAL A 167 -7.48 2.58 7.75
CA VAL A 167 -7.64 2.45 9.19
C VAL A 167 -7.55 0.97 9.52
N LEU A 168 -6.47 0.55 10.18
CA LEU A 168 -6.20 -0.87 10.45
C LEU A 168 -6.81 -1.33 11.77
N ASP A 169 -7.35 -2.54 11.80
CA ASP A 169 -7.96 -3.12 13.00
C ASP A 169 -6.92 -3.35 14.11
N SER A 170 -5.66 -3.62 13.75
CA SER A 170 -4.59 -3.86 14.72
C SER A 170 -3.99 -2.59 15.35
N ASP A 171 -4.35 -1.41 14.84
CA ASP A 171 -3.84 -0.12 15.33
C ASP A 171 -4.87 0.57 16.25
N PRO A 172 -4.58 0.72 17.55
CA PRO A 172 -5.47 1.41 18.49
C PRO A 172 -5.72 2.89 18.15
N VAL A 173 -4.72 3.58 17.57
CA VAL A 173 -4.83 5.01 17.18
C VAL A 173 -5.86 5.17 16.06
N SER A 174 -5.86 4.24 15.10
CA SER A 174 -6.86 4.11 14.04
C SER A 174 -8.29 4.01 14.59
N GLY A 175 -8.52 3.37 15.74
CA GLY A 175 -9.85 3.23 16.34
C GLY A 175 -10.47 4.56 16.79
N ALA A 176 -9.71 5.38 17.51
CA ALA A 176 -10.17 6.70 17.97
C ALA A 176 -10.42 7.66 16.79
N LEU A 177 -9.54 7.63 15.80
CA LEU A 177 -9.73 8.37 14.56
C LEU A 177 -10.99 7.93 13.82
N ALA A 178 -11.24 6.62 13.70
CA ALA A 178 -12.44 6.13 13.02
C ALA A 178 -13.72 6.65 13.67
N HIS A 179 -13.80 6.59 14.99
CA HIS A 179 -14.94 7.13 15.75
C HIS A 179 -15.13 8.63 15.51
N GLN A 180 -14.03 9.39 15.46
CA GLN A 180 -14.09 10.82 15.21
C GLN A 180 -14.57 11.17 13.80
N PHE A 181 -14.10 10.44 12.79
CA PHE A 181 -14.56 10.59 11.41
C PHE A 181 -16.03 10.20 11.27
N GLU A 182 -16.47 9.12 11.90
CA GLU A 182 -17.88 8.71 11.93
C GLU A 182 -18.77 9.79 12.56
N SER A 183 -18.31 10.39 13.68
CA SER A 183 -18.97 11.53 14.33
C SER A 183 -19.01 12.78 13.44
N ALA A 184 -18.01 12.95 12.56
CA ALA A 184 -18.02 13.96 11.51
C ALA A 184 -18.90 13.59 10.29
N GLY A 185 -19.63 12.48 10.33
CA GLY A 185 -20.56 12.04 9.28
C GLY A 185 -19.94 11.13 8.22
N PHE A 186 -18.69 10.69 8.38
CA PHE A 186 -18.15 9.67 7.49
C PHE A 186 -18.87 8.34 7.69
N ARG A 187 -18.96 7.56 6.62
CA ARG A 187 -19.49 6.21 6.65
C ARG A 187 -18.36 5.21 6.53
N ARG A 188 -18.40 4.19 7.38
CA ARG A 188 -17.48 3.07 7.37
C ARG A 188 -17.72 2.21 6.13
N VAL A 189 -16.64 1.88 5.44
CA VAL A 189 -16.61 0.98 4.29
C VAL A 189 -15.53 -0.05 4.55
N GLN A 190 -15.82 -1.32 4.29
CA GLN A 190 -14.84 -2.36 4.52
C GLN A 190 -13.77 -2.35 3.42
N GLY A 191 -12.50 -2.22 3.83
CA GLY A 191 -11.35 -2.39 2.95
C GLY A 191 -11.00 -3.86 2.77
N LEU A 192 -10.03 -4.12 1.88
CA LEU A 192 -9.43 -5.45 1.79
C LEU A 192 -8.42 -5.64 2.92
N PRO A 193 -8.35 -6.82 3.55
CA PRO A 193 -7.36 -7.05 4.58
C PRO A 193 -5.95 -7.12 3.99
N ILE A 194 -4.97 -6.66 4.76
CA ILE A 194 -3.54 -6.74 4.43
C ILE A 194 -3.00 -8.07 4.94
N ALA A 195 -2.34 -8.83 4.08
CA ALA A 195 -1.71 -10.09 4.45
C ALA A 195 -0.23 -9.90 4.75
N SER A 196 0.22 -10.28 5.94
CA SER A 196 1.65 -10.25 6.27
C SER A 196 2.11 -11.49 7.01
N VAL A 197 3.38 -11.83 6.81
CA VAL A 197 4.10 -12.84 7.60
C VAL A 197 4.95 -12.09 8.63
N ARG A 198 4.75 -12.40 9.91
CA ARG A 198 5.65 -11.94 10.96
C ARG A 198 6.79 -12.93 11.14
N SER A 199 7.98 -12.42 11.33
CA SER A 199 9.15 -13.24 11.62
C SER A 199 8.95 -14.03 12.91
N HIS A 200 9.35 -15.29 12.86
CA HIS A 200 9.55 -16.17 14.01
C HIS A 200 11.05 -16.47 14.19
N GLY A 201 11.92 -15.61 13.65
CA GLY A 201 13.33 -15.87 13.40
C GLY A 201 13.62 -16.00 11.90
N ASP A 202 14.49 -16.92 11.54
CA ASP A 202 14.88 -17.21 10.15
C ASP A 202 13.80 -18.01 9.39
N ALA A 203 14.07 -18.34 8.12
CA ALA A 203 13.16 -19.13 7.30
C ALA A 203 12.91 -20.54 7.86
N GLY A 204 13.89 -21.13 8.57
CA GLY A 204 13.78 -22.44 9.19
C GLY A 204 12.79 -22.45 10.36
N ALA A 205 12.90 -21.46 11.25
CA ALA A 205 11.98 -21.25 12.35
C ALA A 205 10.56 -20.96 11.85
N HIS A 206 10.43 -20.10 10.82
CA HIS A 206 9.14 -19.84 10.19
C HIS A 206 8.56 -21.10 9.56
N TYR A 207 9.34 -21.86 8.79
CA TYR A 207 8.92 -23.14 8.21
C TYR A 207 8.42 -24.11 9.28
N ALA A 208 9.12 -24.23 10.42
CA ALA A 208 8.71 -25.09 11.53
C ALA A 208 7.35 -24.70 12.13
N SER A 209 7.02 -23.40 12.14
CA SER A 209 5.75 -22.86 12.62
C SER A 209 4.55 -23.20 11.72
N LEU A 210 4.78 -23.48 10.44
CA LEU A 210 3.73 -23.78 9.46
C LEU A 210 3.07 -25.13 9.76
N ASN A 211 1.82 -25.32 9.33
CA ASN A 211 1.14 -26.60 9.55
C ASN A 211 1.79 -27.76 8.74
N ARG A 212 1.56 -29.00 9.19
CA ARG A 212 2.15 -30.21 8.59
C ARG A 212 1.92 -30.33 7.07
N LYS A 213 0.72 -29.97 6.58
CA LYS A 213 0.37 -30.08 5.15
C LYS A 213 1.17 -29.10 4.30
N VAL A 214 1.29 -27.85 4.77
CA VAL A 214 2.08 -26.80 4.10
C VAL A 214 3.55 -27.16 4.10
N ARG A 215 4.11 -27.60 5.24
CA ARG A 215 5.51 -28.05 5.30
C ARG A 215 5.80 -29.17 4.31
N ALA A 216 4.89 -30.15 4.21
CA ALA A 216 5.00 -31.24 3.25
C ALA A 216 4.93 -30.74 1.79
N PHE A 217 4.12 -29.72 1.51
CA PHE A 217 4.07 -29.08 0.20
C PHE A 217 5.38 -28.35 -0.13
N ILE A 218 5.88 -27.49 0.77
CA ILE A 218 7.15 -26.78 0.61
C ILE A 218 8.31 -27.73 0.34
N ARG A 219 8.42 -28.82 1.11
CA ARG A 219 9.46 -29.84 0.93
C ARG A 219 9.44 -30.49 -0.46
N LYS A 220 8.28 -30.55 -1.14
CA LYS A 220 8.14 -31.11 -2.49
C LYS A 220 8.45 -30.10 -3.60
N MET A 221 8.43 -28.80 -3.31
CA MET A 221 8.57 -27.75 -4.32
C MET A 221 9.88 -27.84 -5.11
N PRO A 222 11.06 -28.12 -4.51
CA PRO A 222 12.29 -28.29 -5.29
C PRO A 222 12.22 -29.43 -6.30
N GLY A 223 11.60 -30.57 -5.94
CA GLY A 223 11.37 -31.69 -6.86
C GLY A 223 10.44 -31.30 -8.00
N LEU A 224 9.34 -30.63 -7.68
CA LEU A 224 8.40 -30.12 -8.69
C LEU A 224 9.05 -29.08 -9.63
N ALA A 225 9.93 -28.23 -9.10
CA ALA A 225 10.71 -27.31 -9.90
C ALA A 225 11.58 -28.08 -10.91
N ALA A 226 12.31 -29.08 -10.44
CA ALA A 226 13.18 -29.91 -11.27
C ALA A 226 12.40 -30.68 -12.35
N GLU A 227 11.24 -31.26 -12.01
CA GLU A 227 10.34 -31.96 -12.94
C GLU A 227 9.90 -31.05 -14.10
N HIS A 228 9.71 -29.76 -13.83
CA HIS A 228 9.35 -28.76 -14.84
C HIS A 228 10.56 -27.97 -15.38
N GLY A 229 11.79 -28.39 -15.05
CA GLY A 229 13.03 -27.73 -15.44
C GLY A 229 13.08 -26.25 -15.05
N LEU A 230 12.47 -25.90 -13.92
CA LEU A 230 12.47 -24.56 -13.35
C LEU A 230 13.71 -24.31 -12.49
N ARG A 231 14.32 -23.14 -12.68
CA ARG A 231 15.39 -22.62 -11.84
C ARG A 231 15.03 -21.23 -11.35
N LEU A 232 15.09 -21.01 -10.04
CA LEU A 232 14.93 -19.69 -9.44
C LEU A 232 16.31 -19.07 -9.18
N GLU A 233 16.47 -17.79 -9.50
CA GLU A 233 17.68 -17.03 -9.23
C GLU A 233 17.35 -15.55 -8.99
N VAL A 234 18.19 -14.85 -8.22
CA VAL A 234 18.11 -13.40 -8.10
C VAL A 234 18.83 -12.77 -9.30
N ALA A 235 18.14 -11.92 -10.05
CA ALA A 235 18.72 -11.25 -11.20
C ALA A 235 19.82 -10.27 -10.75
N ALA A 236 21.05 -10.49 -11.19
CA ALA A 236 22.18 -9.61 -10.89
C ALA A 236 22.03 -8.21 -11.52
N ARG A 237 21.41 -8.14 -12.71
CA ARG A 237 21.12 -6.90 -13.43
C ARG A 237 19.63 -6.87 -13.77
N PRO A 238 18.76 -6.52 -12.81
CA PRO A 238 17.30 -6.65 -13.00
C PRO A 238 16.77 -5.73 -14.10
N LEU A 239 17.41 -4.58 -14.34
CA LEU A 239 17.06 -3.66 -15.42
C LEU A 239 17.24 -4.28 -16.82
N ASP A 240 18.18 -5.21 -17.00
CA ASP A 240 18.42 -5.89 -18.29
C ASP A 240 17.26 -6.83 -18.68
N HIS A 241 16.39 -7.16 -17.73
CA HIS A 241 15.25 -8.06 -17.90
C HIS A 241 13.90 -7.37 -17.74
N LEU A 242 13.89 -6.03 -17.69
CA LEU A 242 12.72 -5.23 -17.34
C LEU A 242 11.54 -5.48 -18.31
N GLU A 243 11.79 -5.46 -19.62
CA GLU A 243 10.76 -5.63 -20.64
C GLU A 243 10.14 -7.05 -20.61
N GLU A 244 10.99 -8.07 -20.43
CA GLU A 244 10.56 -9.47 -20.30
C GLU A 244 9.70 -9.67 -19.04
N ALA A 245 10.16 -9.15 -17.91
CA ALA A 245 9.40 -9.16 -16.66
C ALA A 245 8.07 -8.43 -16.82
N TYR A 246 8.07 -7.23 -17.41
CA TYR A 246 6.84 -6.46 -17.58
C TYR A 246 5.80 -7.17 -18.44
N ALA A 247 6.21 -7.89 -19.49
CA ALA A 247 5.29 -8.70 -20.28
C ALA A 247 4.59 -9.80 -19.44
N LEU A 248 5.34 -10.44 -18.53
CA LEU A 248 4.81 -11.42 -17.58
C LEU A 248 3.91 -10.77 -16.52
N PHE A 249 4.20 -9.55 -16.08
CA PHE A 249 3.33 -8.78 -15.19
C PHE A 249 1.98 -8.48 -15.85
N LEU A 250 1.99 -8.06 -17.11
CA LEU A 250 0.76 -7.81 -17.86
C LEU A 250 -0.09 -9.07 -18.02
N ASN A 251 0.52 -10.27 -18.04
CA ASN A 251 -0.23 -11.53 -18.02
C ASN A 251 -1.05 -11.71 -16.74
N VAL A 252 -0.47 -11.34 -15.59
CA VAL A 252 -1.13 -11.41 -14.29
C VAL A 252 -2.20 -10.33 -14.18
N SER A 253 -1.87 -9.09 -14.54
CA SER A 253 -2.80 -7.95 -14.49
C SER A 253 -4.07 -8.20 -15.34
N ARG A 254 -3.92 -8.73 -16.56
CA ARG A 254 -5.07 -9.08 -17.43
C ARG A 254 -5.97 -10.17 -16.87
N ARG A 255 -5.44 -11.06 -16.02
CA ARG A 255 -6.15 -12.22 -15.45
C ARG A 255 -6.68 -11.98 -14.03
N ALA A 256 -6.32 -10.86 -13.39
CA ALA A 256 -6.75 -10.55 -12.04
C ALA A 256 -8.28 -10.43 -11.95
N LYS A 257 -8.90 -11.31 -11.15
CA LYS A 257 -10.36 -11.35 -10.92
C LYS A 257 -10.78 -10.68 -9.61
N GLU A 258 -9.94 -10.78 -8.57
CA GLU A 258 -10.24 -10.24 -7.23
C GLU A 258 -10.19 -8.70 -7.23
N VAL A 259 -9.19 -8.13 -7.91
CA VAL A 259 -9.00 -6.68 -8.01
C VAL A 259 -8.46 -6.37 -9.40
N GLN A 260 -9.34 -5.96 -10.33
CA GLN A 260 -8.94 -5.54 -11.66
C GLN A 260 -8.60 -4.04 -11.65
N ARG A 261 -7.33 -3.73 -11.82
CA ARG A 261 -6.80 -2.35 -11.89
C ARG A 261 -6.10 -2.15 -13.22
N GLU A 262 -5.98 -0.89 -13.61
CA GLU A 262 -5.04 -0.52 -14.68
C GLU A 262 -3.63 -0.97 -14.29
N PRO A 263 -2.88 -1.64 -15.20
CA PRO A 263 -1.51 -2.02 -14.92
C PRO A 263 -0.66 -0.78 -14.67
N VAL A 264 0.25 -0.83 -13.70
CA VAL A 264 1.21 0.27 -13.52
C VAL A 264 2.12 0.39 -14.75
N PRO A 265 2.56 1.60 -15.14
CA PRO A 265 3.43 1.81 -16.29
C PRO A 265 4.77 1.07 -16.19
N LEU A 266 5.35 0.72 -17.34
CA LEU A 266 6.71 0.18 -17.41
C LEU A 266 7.73 1.12 -16.75
N GLU A 267 7.55 2.43 -16.92
CA GLU A 267 8.43 3.44 -16.32
C GLU A 267 8.43 3.36 -14.80
N PHE A 268 7.29 3.02 -14.17
CA PHE A 268 7.24 2.82 -12.73
C PHE A 268 8.17 1.69 -12.27
N PHE A 269 8.18 0.55 -12.98
CA PHE A 269 9.10 -0.55 -12.69
C PHE A 269 10.57 -0.11 -12.86
N ARG A 270 10.86 0.68 -13.90
CA ARG A 270 12.20 1.21 -14.15
C ARG A 270 12.68 2.09 -13.00
N GLN A 271 11.83 2.96 -12.47
CA GLN A 271 12.14 3.81 -11.33
C GLN A 271 12.29 2.98 -10.05
N LEU A 272 11.38 2.04 -9.81
CA LEU A 272 11.39 1.18 -8.62
C LEU A 272 12.67 0.33 -8.54
N LEU A 273 13.13 -0.25 -9.65
CA LEU A 273 14.36 -1.05 -9.72
C LEU A 273 15.65 -0.26 -9.44
N ARG A 274 15.60 1.08 -9.51
CA ARG A 274 16.74 1.95 -9.15
C ARG A 274 16.77 2.27 -7.66
N LEU A 275 15.68 2.03 -6.93
CA LEU A 275 15.63 2.31 -5.50
C LEU A 275 16.46 1.28 -4.71
N PRO A 276 17.12 1.70 -3.62
CA PRO A 276 17.84 0.79 -2.75
C PRO A 276 16.90 -0.25 -2.15
N GLY A 277 17.45 -1.43 -1.90
CA GLY A 277 16.72 -2.57 -1.33
C GLY A 277 15.76 -3.25 -2.32
N CYS A 278 15.73 -2.84 -3.58
CA CYS A 278 14.95 -3.50 -4.62
C CYS A 278 15.69 -4.70 -5.21
N ARG A 279 15.02 -5.83 -5.36
CA ARG A 279 15.52 -7.04 -6.02
C ARG A 279 14.46 -7.68 -6.91
N MET A 280 14.91 -8.41 -7.91
CA MET A 280 14.04 -9.22 -8.75
C MET A 280 14.50 -10.66 -8.74
N THR A 281 13.66 -11.56 -8.25
CA THR A 281 13.86 -13.00 -8.35
C THR A 281 13.14 -13.49 -9.59
N VAL A 282 13.86 -14.20 -10.45
CA VAL A 282 13.37 -14.72 -11.73
C VAL A 282 13.30 -16.25 -11.66
N ALA A 283 12.27 -16.80 -12.28
CA ALA A 283 12.17 -18.22 -12.56
C ALA A 283 12.42 -18.43 -14.05
N ARG A 284 13.40 -19.27 -14.38
CA ARG A 284 13.73 -19.67 -15.74
C ARG A 284 13.23 -21.07 -16.03
N GLY A 285 12.68 -21.26 -17.23
CA GLY A 285 12.32 -22.58 -17.76
C GLY A 285 13.52 -23.30 -18.37
N SER A 286 13.28 -24.51 -18.91
CA SER A 286 14.34 -25.40 -19.39
C SER A 286 15.17 -24.84 -20.55
N SER A 287 14.60 -23.97 -21.38
CA SER A 287 15.32 -23.28 -22.46
C SER A 287 15.94 -21.93 -22.03
N GLY A 288 15.93 -21.61 -20.73
CA GLY A 288 16.56 -20.41 -20.17
C GLY A 288 15.71 -19.14 -20.19
N GLN A 289 14.54 -19.16 -20.82
CA GLN A 289 13.58 -18.06 -20.86
C GLN A 289 13.00 -17.78 -19.47
N MET A 290 12.69 -16.51 -19.16
CA MET A 290 11.96 -16.17 -17.96
C MET A 290 10.51 -16.61 -18.10
N VAL A 291 10.05 -17.42 -17.15
CA VAL A 291 8.65 -17.88 -17.06
C VAL A 291 7.93 -17.27 -15.88
N GLY A 292 8.65 -16.60 -14.97
CA GLY A 292 8.05 -15.83 -13.90
C GLY A 292 9.07 -14.94 -13.21
N PHE A 293 8.57 -13.93 -12.50
CA PHE A 293 9.40 -13.10 -11.66
C PHE A 293 8.61 -12.58 -10.46
N ILE A 294 9.32 -12.17 -9.43
CA ILE A 294 8.76 -11.41 -8.33
C ILE A 294 9.76 -10.30 -7.94
N LEU A 295 9.25 -9.09 -7.84
CA LEU A 295 10.00 -7.90 -7.47
C LEU A 295 9.69 -7.57 -6.01
N THR A 296 10.74 -7.53 -5.21
CA THR A 296 10.68 -7.33 -3.77
C THR A 296 11.50 -6.11 -3.41
N ARG A 297 10.94 -5.25 -2.56
CA ARG A 297 11.70 -4.15 -1.95
C ARG A 297 11.79 -4.35 -0.43
N VAL A 298 12.95 -4.07 0.14
CA VAL A 298 13.23 -4.24 1.57
C VAL A 298 13.76 -2.93 2.15
N THR A 299 13.13 -2.45 3.22
CA THR A 299 13.57 -1.27 3.97
C THR A 299 13.32 -1.50 5.47
N ALA A 300 14.31 -1.16 6.31
CA ALA A 300 14.20 -1.15 7.77
C ALA A 300 13.53 -2.40 8.41
N GLY A 301 13.90 -3.59 7.93
CA GLY A 301 13.37 -4.86 8.44
C GLY A 301 11.96 -5.24 7.93
N VAL A 302 11.38 -4.46 7.01
CA VAL A 302 10.14 -4.79 6.31
C VAL A 302 10.45 -5.12 4.86
N ALA A 303 10.01 -6.29 4.41
CA ALA A 303 10.08 -6.69 3.01
C ALA A 303 8.70 -6.70 2.36
N SER A 304 8.61 -6.28 1.10
CA SER A 304 7.36 -6.36 0.34
C SER A 304 7.58 -6.92 -1.07
N PRO A 305 7.24 -8.21 -1.30
CA PRO A 305 7.20 -8.82 -2.63
C PRO A 305 5.92 -8.41 -3.37
N ALA A 306 5.93 -7.23 -4.00
CA ALA A 306 4.71 -6.57 -4.45
C ALA A 306 4.32 -6.79 -5.91
N TYR A 307 5.29 -6.97 -6.81
CA TYR A 307 5.00 -7.13 -8.23
C TYR A 307 5.42 -8.51 -8.72
N ILE A 308 4.49 -9.23 -9.34
CA ILE A 308 4.71 -10.59 -9.82
C ILE A 308 4.23 -10.71 -11.26
N GLY A 309 4.99 -11.45 -12.05
CA GLY A 309 4.61 -11.88 -13.40
C GLY A 309 4.75 -13.37 -13.54
N LEU A 310 3.83 -13.95 -14.31
CA LEU A 310 3.75 -15.39 -14.51
C LEU A 310 3.44 -15.70 -15.98
N ASP A 311 4.12 -16.71 -16.50
CA ASP A 311 3.70 -17.44 -17.67
C ASP A 311 2.73 -18.54 -17.25
N TYR A 312 1.44 -18.32 -17.53
CA TYR A 312 0.39 -19.26 -17.18
C TYR A 312 0.43 -20.57 -17.97
N THR A 313 1.21 -20.66 -19.05
CA THR A 313 1.42 -21.94 -19.76
C THR A 313 2.29 -22.91 -18.93
N VAL A 314 3.09 -22.39 -18.00
CA VAL A 314 3.98 -23.16 -17.12
C VAL A 314 3.54 -23.10 -15.64
N SER A 315 2.78 -22.07 -15.25
CA SER A 315 2.47 -21.74 -13.85
C SER A 315 1.74 -22.83 -13.06
N ASP A 316 0.70 -23.43 -13.62
CA ASP A 316 -0.22 -24.31 -12.87
C ASP A 316 0.39 -25.67 -12.55
N GLY A 317 1.13 -26.27 -13.50
CA GLY A 317 1.84 -27.53 -13.31
C GLY A 317 2.97 -27.39 -12.30
N ALA A 318 3.79 -26.35 -12.47
CA ALA A 318 4.99 -26.15 -11.65
C ALA A 318 4.75 -25.38 -10.34
N ARG A 319 3.51 -24.99 -10.05
CA ARG A 319 3.13 -24.15 -8.90
C ARG A 319 3.96 -22.86 -8.80
N LEU A 320 4.23 -22.22 -9.93
CA LEU A 320 5.22 -21.15 -10.06
C LEU A 320 5.01 -19.99 -9.07
N TYR A 321 3.77 -19.52 -8.89
CA TYR A 321 3.45 -18.49 -7.90
C TYR A 321 3.87 -18.89 -6.48
N HIS A 322 3.65 -20.15 -6.11
CA HIS A 322 4.02 -20.65 -4.78
C HIS A 322 5.53 -20.70 -4.63
N GLN A 323 6.27 -21.08 -5.69
CA GLN A 323 7.72 -21.13 -5.71
C GLN A 323 8.34 -19.76 -5.49
N LEU A 324 7.92 -18.78 -6.29
CA LEU A 324 8.40 -17.40 -6.18
C LEU A 324 8.05 -16.82 -4.80
N LEU A 325 6.80 -16.97 -4.35
CA LEU A 325 6.37 -16.41 -3.07
C LEU A 325 7.11 -17.01 -1.87
N TRP A 326 7.25 -18.35 -1.81
CA TRP A 326 8.00 -18.99 -0.73
C TRP A 326 9.48 -18.61 -0.76
N SER A 327 10.09 -18.56 -1.94
CA SER A 327 11.48 -18.14 -2.13
C SER A 327 11.70 -16.74 -1.55
N GLU A 328 10.80 -15.78 -1.83
CA GLU A 328 10.92 -14.43 -1.31
C GLU A 328 10.72 -14.36 0.20
N ILE A 329 9.71 -15.05 0.73
CA ILE A 329 9.46 -15.10 2.18
C ILE A 329 10.70 -15.64 2.89
N ALA A 330 11.20 -16.80 2.47
CA ALA A 330 12.36 -17.43 3.08
C ALA A 330 13.59 -16.51 3.01
N THR A 331 13.91 -15.99 1.82
CA THR A 331 15.10 -15.14 1.62
C THR A 331 15.02 -13.85 2.44
N CYS A 332 13.83 -13.25 2.58
CA CYS A 332 13.66 -12.06 3.42
C CYS A 332 13.82 -12.35 4.92
N LEU A 333 13.27 -13.47 5.39
CA LEU A 333 13.39 -13.87 6.80
C LEU A 333 14.84 -14.23 7.16
N ASP A 334 15.56 -14.94 6.28
CA ASP A 334 16.98 -15.25 6.46
C ASP A 334 17.85 -13.98 6.47
N ALA A 335 17.42 -12.94 5.75
CA ALA A 335 18.05 -11.62 5.78
C ALA A 335 17.65 -10.76 7.00
N GLY A 336 16.86 -11.31 7.94
CA GLY A 336 16.47 -10.65 9.18
C GLY A 336 15.26 -9.72 9.05
N ALA A 337 14.44 -9.83 8.00
CA ALA A 337 13.18 -9.08 7.94
C ALA A 337 12.25 -9.49 9.09
N GLY A 338 11.81 -8.53 9.90
CA GLY A 338 10.84 -8.74 10.97
C GLY A 338 9.42 -8.93 10.46
N GLU A 339 9.11 -8.39 9.28
CA GLU A 339 7.81 -8.54 8.63
C GLU A 339 7.98 -8.64 7.09
N VAL A 340 7.19 -9.53 6.49
CA VAL A 340 7.02 -9.61 5.03
C VAL A 340 5.58 -9.22 4.70
N ASP A 341 5.38 -7.99 4.21
CA ASP A 341 4.08 -7.50 3.74
C ASP A 341 3.78 -8.07 2.34
N LEU A 342 2.85 -9.02 2.30
CA LEU A 342 2.42 -9.69 1.08
C LEU A 342 1.30 -8.91 0.38
N GLY A 343 0.83 -7.80 0.93
CA GLY A 343 -0.21 -6.95 0.37
C GLY A 343 -1.59 -7.62 0.35
N LEU A 344 -2.37 -7.28 -0.68
CA LEU A 344 -3.77 -7.69 -0.82
C LEU A 344 -3.90 -8.93 -1.72
N THR A 345 -5.06 -9.59 -1.71
CA THR A 345 -5.45 -10.70 -2.62
C THR A 345 -4.69 -12.01 -2.42
N SER A 346 -5.10 -13.07 -3.12
CA SER A 346 -4.46 -14.40 -3.10
C SER A 346 -4.30 -14.97 -1.69
N TYR A 347 -5.26 -14.66 -0.82
CA TYR A 347 -5.17 -14.88 0.62
C TYR A 347 -4.96 -16.34 1.00
N PHE A 348 -5.60 -17.25 0.26
CA PHE A 348 -5.47 -18.69 0.52
C PHE A 348 -4.02 -19.17 0.46
N VAL A 349 -3.27 -18.75 -0.58
CA VAL A 349 -1.86 -19.13 -0.72
C VAL A 349 -1.00 -18.46 0.35
N LYS A 350 -1.22 -17.16 0.60
CA LYS A 350 -0.46 -16.38 1.59
C LYS A 350 -0.66 -16.92 3.01
N GLN A 351 -1.88 -17.21 3.40
CA GLN A 351 -2.20 -17.85 4.69
C GLN A 351 -1.63 -19.27 4.78
N GLY A 352 -1.56 -19.98 3.65
CA GLY A 352 -0.81 -21.23 3.53
C GLY A 352 0.63 -21.06 4.02
N PHE A 353 1.33 -20.01 3.59
CA PHE A 353 2.69 -19.67 4.03
C PHE A 353 2.76 -18.91 5.37
N GLY A 354 1.71 -18.98 6.18
CA GLY A 354 1.70 -18.45 7.54
C GLY A 354 1.24 -17.00 7.66
N ALA A 355 0.80 -16.36 6.57
CA ALA A 355 0.33 -14.98 6.64
C ALA A 355 -0.90 -14.85 7.54
N VAL A 356 -0.94 -13.74 8.28
CA VAL A 356 -2.11 -13.26 9.03
C VAL A 356 -2.74 -12.11 8.29
N LEU A 357 -4.07 -11.98 8.44
CA LEU A 357 -4.83 -10.91 7.83
C LEU A 357 -5.11 -9.83 8.87
N ASP A 358 -4.73 -8.60 8.54
CA ASP A 358 -5.11 -7.41 9.27
C ASP A 358 -6.31 -6.75 8.59
N GLY A 359 -7.39 -6.58 9.33
CA GLY A 359 -8.59 -5.93 8.79
C GLY A 359 -8.31 -4.47 8.50
N SER A 360 -8.90 -3.97 7.42
CA SER A 360 -8.78 -2.57 7.03
C SER A 360 -10.14 -1.96 6.78
N VAL A 361 -10.27 -0.70 7.16
CA VAL A 361 -11.47 0.10 7.04
C VAL A 361 -11.14 1.38 6.31
N MET A 362 -12.08 1.78 5.46
CA MET A 362 -12.07 3.09 4.81
C MET A 362 -13.25 3.89 5.34
N LEU A 363 -13.11 5.21 5.39
CA LEU A 363 -14.12 6.13 5.85
C LEU A 363 -14.42 7.07 4.69
N ALA A 364 -15.69 7.15 4.28
CA ALA A 364 -16.07 7.92 3.12
C ALA A 364 -17.18 8.93 3.43
N ARG A 365 -17.06 10.13 2.86
CA ARG A 365 -18.05 11.21 3.00
C ARG A 365 -18.18 11.98 1.70
N PHE A 366 -19.41 12.28 1.28
CA PHE A 366 -19.64 13.24 0.20
C PHE A 366 -19.23 14.64 0.67
N GLN A 367 -18.43 15.34 -0.13
CA GLN A 367 -17.92 16.67 0.26
C GLN A 367 -19.03 17.72 0.33
N GLN A 368 -20.06 17.61 -0.53
CA GLN A 368 -21.21 18.51 -0.50
C GLN A 368 -22.21 18.06 0.57
N ALA A 369 -22.50 18.93 1.53
CA ALA A 369 -23.37 18.61 2.67
C ALA A 369 -24.77 18.14 2.25
N MET A 370 -25.37 18.78 1.23
CA MET A 370 -26.70 18.38 0.72
C MET A 370 -26.67 17.00 0.06
N VAL A 371 -25.66 16.72 -0.77
CA VAL A 371 -25.47 15.39 -1.40
C VAL A 371 -25.24 14.34 -0.32
N HIS A 372 -24.45 14.65 0.70
CA HIS A 372 -24.22 13.75 1.82
C HIS A 372 -25.49 13.44 2.60
N ARG A 373 -26.33 14.45 2.86
CA ARG A 373 -27.62 14.26 3.56
C ARG A 373 -28.55 13.33 2.80
N LEU A 374 -28.57 13.42 1.46
CA LEU A 374 -29.46 12.62 0.61
C LEU A 374 -28.90 11.22 0.31
N LEU A 375 -27.61 11.12 -0.01
CA LEU A 375 -27.00 9.91 -0.56
C LEU A 375 -25.96 9.26 0.37
N GLY A 376 -25.64 9.88 1.51
CA GLY A 376 -24.60 9.41 2.42
C GLY A 376 -24.83 7.98 2.92
N GLY A 377 -26.09 7.57 3.12
CA GLY A 377 -26.42 6.19 3.50
C GLY A 377 -26.08 5.14 2.44
N LEU A 378 -25.92 5.54 1.18
CA LEU A 378 -25.58 4.63 0.08
C LEU A 378 -24.07 4.37 -0.05
N ILE A 379 -23.23 5.13 0.65
CA ILE A 379 -21.76 5.02 0.54
C ILE A 379 -21.25 3.58 0.75
N PRO A 380 -21.68 2.82 1.79
CA PRO A 380 -21.22 1.45 1.99
C PRO A 380 -21.59 0.49 0.85
N HIS A 381 -22.70 0.76 0.16
CA HIS A 381 -23.13 -0.03 -1.00
C HIS A 381 -22.36 0.36 -2.26
N LEU A 382 -22.15 1.67 -2.49
CA LEU A 382 -21.40 2.20 -3.63
C LEU A 382 -19.93 1.75 -3.64
N LEU A 383 -19.34 1.61 -2.45
CA LEU A 383 -17.95 1.22 -2.26
C LEU A 383 -17.79 -0.20 -1.71
N HIS A 384 -18.83 -1.03 -1.84
CA HIS A 384 -18.76 -2.40 -1.34
C HIS A 384 -17.68 -3.19 -2.07
N ILE A 385 -16.82 -3.86 -1.30
CA ILE A 385 -15.80 -4.77 -1.81
C ILE A 385 -16.06 -6.14 -1.21
N GLU A 386 -16.14 -7.16 -2.07
CA GLU A 386 -16.31 -8.54 -1.66
C GLU A 386 -15.14 -8.97 -0.77
N GLN A 387 -15.47 -9.48 0.41
CA GLN A 387 -14.48 -9.83 1.42
C GLN A 387 -14.04 -11.29 1.24
N PRO A 388 -12.75 -11.60 1.46
CA PRO A 388 -12.28 -12.97 1.37
C PRO A 388 -12.91 -13.86 2.46
N ALA A 389 -13.21 -15.11 2.09
CA ALA A 389 -13.86 -16.09 2.98
C ALA A 389 -12.96 -16.57 4.13
N ALA A 390 -11.63 -16.47 4.02
CA ALA A 390 -10.69 -17.02 5.00
C ALA A 390 -10.14 -15.95 5.96
N ARG A 391 -10.22 -16.17 7.28
CA ARG A 391 -9.85 -15.18 8.31
C ARG A 391 -8.98 -15.75 9.43
N ARG A 392 -7.68 -15.96 9.20
CA ARG A 392 -6.72 -15.96 10.30
C ARG A 392 -6.38 -14.50 10.64
N LYS A 393 -6.96 -13.97 11.72
CA LYS A 393 -6.76 -12.57 12.13
C LYS A 393 -5.40 -12.36 12.79
N ARG A 394 -4.82 -11.17 12.59
CA ARG A 394 -3.65 -10.68 13.34
C ARG A 394 -4.05 -10.50 14.82
N PRO A 395 -3.26 -11.00 15.79
CA PRO A 395 -3.44 -10.62 17.20
C PRO A 395 -3.28 -9.10 17.35
N GLY A 396 -4.07 -8.47 18.22
CA GLY A 396 -3.89 -7.05 18.56
C GLY A 396 -2.48 -6.81 19.10
N VAL A 397 -1.81 -5.75 18.62
CA VAL A 397 -0.43 -5.43 19.03
C VAL A 397 -0.48 -4.27 20.03
N PRO A 398 0.28 -4.32 21.13
CA PRO A 398 0.62 -3.12 21.87
C PRO A 398 1.44 -2.16 20.97
N ALA A 399 1.39 -0.85 21.24
CA ALA A 399 2.19 0.14 20.52
C ALA A 399 3.68 -0.26 20.46
N PRO A 400 4.43 0.14 19.42
CA PRO A 400 5.86 -0.15 19.35
C PRO A 400 6.54 0.44 20.59
N THR A 401 7.05 -0.42 21.47
CA THR A 401 8.04 -0.02 22.48
C THR A 401 9.32 0.32 21.73
N ASP A 402 9.84 1.51 21.95
CA ASP A 402 11.09 2.01 21.36
C ASP A 402 12.19 0.95 21.46
N VAL A 403 12.53 0.32 20.33
CA VAL A 403 13.58 -0.71 20.23
C VAL A 403 14.98 -0.06 20.27
N ASN A 404 15.14 1.06 20.98
CA ASN A 404 16.39 1.81 21.08
C ASN A 404 16.71 2.34 22.50
N ALA A 405 16.08 1.79 23.55
CA ALA A 405 16.43 2.15 24.93
C ALA A 405 17.61 1.34 25.52
N ASP A 406 18.12 0.32 24.84
CA ASP A 406 19.16 -0.58 25.38
C ASP A 406 20.41 -0.61 24.48
N ALA A 407 20.97 0.56 24.24
CA ALA A 407 22.40 0.71 23.96
C ALA A 407 23.02 1.34 25.22
N GLY A 408 23.34 0.49 26.19
CA GLY A 408 23.95 0.91 27.44
C GLY A 408 25.21 1.74 27.23
N THR A 409 25.16 2.99 27.65
CA THR A 409 26.33 3.80 27.97
C THR A 409 27.08 3.09 29.11
N PRO A 410 28.39 2.80 28.98
CA PRO A 410 29.13 2.24 30.10
C PRO A 410 29.22 3.28 31.21
N ALA A 411 28.64 2.96 32.36
CA ALA A 411 28.72 3.76 33.57
C ALA A 411 30.18 3.82 34.04
N VAL A 412 30.70 5.04 34.16
CA VAL A 412 31.98 5.35 34.80
C VAL A 412 31.80 5.11 36.30
N GLU A 413 32.41 4.06 36.82
CA GLU A 413 32.43 3.73 38.24
C GLU A 413 33.41 4.66 38.98
N SER A 414 32.87 5.69 39.64
CA SER A 414 33.62 6.49 40.62
C SER A 414 33.77 5.68 41.92
N ARG A 415 34.94 5.10 42.13
CA ARG A 415 35.34 4.56 43.44
C ARG A 415 35.53 5.69 44.44
N GLN A 416 34.72 5.71 45.50
CA GLN A 416 35.06 6.33 46.77
C GLN A 416 35.56 5.23 47.71
N GLU A 417 36.83 5.30 48.09
CA GLU A 417 37.40 4.54 49.20
C GLU A 417 36.98 5.19 50.54
N PRO A 418 36.70 4.41 51.60
CA PRO A 418 36.68 4.91 52.96
C PRO A 418 38.08 4.86 53.56
N ALA A 419 38.54 5.98 54.12
CA ALA A 419 39.73 6.04 54.95
C ALA A 419 39.35 5.82 56.42
N GLU A 420 39.93 4.83 57.09
CA GLU A 420 40.23 4.88 58.52
C GLU A 420 41.63 4.30 58.76
N ALA A 421 42.46 5.13 59.41
CA ALA A 421 43.84 4.94 59.89
C ALA A 421 44.99 4.98 58.85
#